data_AF-A0A7S2ZY75-F1
#
_entry.id   AF-A0A7S2ZY75-F1
#
_cell.length_a   1.000
_cell.length_b   1.000
_cell.length_c   1.000
_cell.angle_alpha   90.00
_cell.angle_beta   90.00
_cell.angle_gamma   90.00
#
_symmetry.space_group_name_H-M   'P 1'
#
loop_
_entity.id
_entity.type
_entity.pdbx_description
1 polymer ?
#
loop_
_entity_poly.entity_id
_entity_poly.type
_entity_poly.pdbx_seq_one_letter_code
_entity_poly.pdbx_strand_id
1 'polypeptide(L)'
;MNPWLVVPEQLAQAAATLLGSKRLRVYQDSIFVKRGGDGPTLWHSDLNMAPLDTNRFVTAWIPLHPVTEELAPLCFATGSHRDFSGCYWKGRQFLREEDLSSRYQVQSYSPLKMGDVTFHHGGCNVQQGYRNEQHLLTASIWCVRRVDFAWRRRNGFVL
;
A
#
# COMPACT_ATOMS: atom_id res chain seq x y z
N MET A 1 26.54 -7.18 10.59
CA MET A 1 25.16 -7.46 10.13
C MET A 1 24.40 -6.15 10.18
N ASN A 2 23.91 -5.64 9.05
CA ASN A 2 23.07 -4.44 9.04
C ASN A 2 21.63 -4.86 9.40
N PRO A 3 21.05 -4.36 10.50
CA PRO A 3 19.77 -4.85 11.04
C PRO A 3 18.53 -4.24 10.38
N TRP A 4 18.67 -3.62 9.20
CA TRP A 4 17.58 -2.96 8.50
C TRP A 4 17.05 -3.86 7.38
N LEU A 5 15.74 -3.78 7.11
CA LEU A 5 15.16 -4.40 5.93
C LEU A 5 15.77 -3.71 4.70
N VAL A 6 16.82 -4.32 4.15
CA VAL A 6 17.43 -3.85 2.92
C VAL A 6 16.43 -4.12 1.81
N VAL A 7 15.86 -3.06 1.22
CA VAL A 7 15.01 -3.17 0.03
C VAL A 7 15.81 -3.93 -1.05
N PRO A 8 15.37 -5.14 -1.46
CA PRO A 8 16.08 -5.90 -2.48
C PRO A 8 16.17 -5.10 -3.78
N GLU A 9 17.26 -5.25 -4.51
CA GLU A 9 17.50 -4.47 -5.73
C GLU A 9 16.37 -4.65 -6.76
N GLN A 10 15.88 -5.87 -6.92
CA GLN A 10 14.78 -6.21 -7.83
C GLN A 10 13.48 -5.49 -7.44
N LEU A 11 13.20 -5.39 -6.15
CA LEU A 11 12.03 -4.68 -5.64
C LEU A 11 12.14 -3.17 -5.89
N ALA A 12 13.32 -2.61 -5.66
CA ALA A 12 13.59 -1.21 -5.96
C ALA A 12 13.49 -0.90 -7.46
N GLN A 13 13.99 -1.80 -8.33
CA GLN A 13 13.89 -1.66 -9.78
C GLN A 13 12.44 -1.72 -10.27
N ALA A 14 11.63 -2.64 -9.73
CA ALA A 14 10.21 -2.71 -10.05
C ALA A 14 9.47 -1.42 -9.63
N ALA A 15 9.67 -0.96 -8.40
CA ALA A 15 9.08 0.30 -7.92
C ALA A 15 9.53 1.52 -8.75
N ALA A 16 10.81 1.60 -9.09
CA ALA A 16 11.38 2.64 -9.94
C ALA A 16 10.72 2.66 -11.33
N THR A 17 10.52 1.48 -11.92
CA THR A 17 9.88 1.30 -13.22
C THR A 17 8.42 1.75 -13.19
N LEU A 18 7.65 1.30 -12.19
CA LEU A 18 6.25 1.69 -11.99
C LEU A 18 6.09 3.21 -11.78
N LEU A 19 7.04 3.85 -11.11
CA LEU A 19 7.04 5.30 -10.89
C LEU A 19 7.66 6.11 -12.05
N GLY A 20 8.16 5.45 -13.10
CA GLY A 20 8.84 6.10 -14.22
C GLY A 20 10.06 6.94 -13.76
N SER A 21 10.83 6.46 -12.79
CA SER A 21 11.93 7.20 -12.18
C SER A 21 13.23 6.41 -12.14
N LYS A 22 14.37 7.08 -12.36
CA LYS A 22 15.71 6.48 -12.20
C LYS A 22 16.12 6.31 -10.72
N ARG A 23 15.45 7.03 -9.81
CA ARG A 23 15.77 7.04 -8.37
C ARG A 23 14.49 7.15 -7.55
N LEU A 24 14.39 6.35 -6.51
CA LEU A 24 13.31 6.39 -5.52
C LEU A 24 13.87 6.69 -4.13
N ARG A 25 12.97 6.96 -3.20
CA ARG A 25 13.24 7.01 -1.77
C ARG A 25 12.24 6.09 -1.08
N VAL A 26 12.73 5.29 -0.14
CA VAL A 26 11.84 4.59 0.80
C VAL A 26 11.34 5.63 1.78
N TYR A 27 10.02 5.84 1.79
CA TYR A 27 9.37 6.72 2.75
C TYR A 27 9.22 6.02 4.11
N GLN A 28 8.75 4.78 4.07
CA GLN A 28 8.50 3.97 5.25
C GLN A 28 8.67 2.50 4.89
N ASP A 29 9.01 1.68 5.87
CA ASP A 29 8.86 0.23 5.91
C ASP A 29 8.13 -0.16 7.19
N SER A 30 7.30 -1.20 7.14
CA SER A 30 6.57 -1.67 8.31
C SER A 30 6.22 -3.14 8.19
N ILE A 31 6.10 -3.78 9.35
CA ILE A 31 5.54 -5.12 9.48
C ILE A 31 4.18 -4.97 10.17
N PHE A 32 3.17 -5.59 9.60
CA PHE A 32 1.83 -5.63 10.17
C PHE A 32 1.51 -7.04 10.65
N VAL A 33 0.81 -7.10 11.77
CA VAL A 33 0.28 -8.34 12.35
C VAL A 33 -1.22 -8.18 12.44
N LYS A 34 -1.97 -8.99 11.69
CA LYS A 34 -3.42 -9.15 11.87
C LYS A 34 -3.63 -10.37 12.73
N ARG A 35 -4.17 -10.19 13.93
CA ARG A 35 -4.40 -11.30 14.86
C ARG A 35 -5.66 -12.08 14.44
N GLY A 36 -5.71 -13.35 14.84
CA GLY A 36 -6.93 -14.13 14.71
C GLY A 36 -8.11 -13.40 15.38
N GLY A 37 -9.21 -13.25 14.64
CA GLY A 37 -10.39 -12.51 15.11
C GLY A 37 -10.35 -10.99 14.95
N ASP A 38 -9.25 -10.41 14.47
CA ASP A 38 -9.22 -8.98 14.12
C ASP A 38 -10.20 -8.69 12.98
N GLY A 39 -10.83 -7.51 13.04
CA GLY A 39 -11.72 -7.00 12.01
C GLY A 39 -11.05 -6.81 10.63
N PRO A 40 -11.79 -6.37 9.62
CA PRO A 40 -11.24 -6.13 8.29
C PRO A 40 -10.33 -4.90 8.35
N THR A 41 -9.42 -4.79 7.37
CA THR A 41 -8.83 -3.48 7.07
C THR A 41 -9.76 -2.80 6.08
N LEU A 42 -10.51 -1.79 6.51
CA LEU A 42 -11.47 -1.07 5.66
C LEU A 42 -10.81 -0.45 4.43
N TRP A 43 -11.62 -0.11 3.42
CA TRP A 43 -11.14 0.56 2.21
C TRP A 43 -10.40 1.86 2.55
N HIS A 44 -9.15 1.94 2.10
CA HIS A 44 -8.31 3.12 2.28
C HIS A 44 -7.30 3.23 1.14
N SER A 45 -6.72 4.42 0.98
CA SER A 45 -5.54 4.62 0.14
C SER A 45 -4.36 5.06 1.01
N ASP A 46 -3.20 4.46 0.79
CA ASP A 46 -1.99 4.74 1.58
C ASP A 46 -1.55 6.19 1.48
N LEU A 47 -1.74 6.80 0.30
CA LEU A 47 -1.34 8.18 0.06
C LEU A 47 -2.12 9.17 0.92
N ASN A 48 -3.38 8.87 1.26
CA ASN A 48 -4.18 9.71 2.16
C ASN A 48 -3.65 9.72 3.60
N MET A 49 -2.78 8.76 3.95
CA MET A 49 -2.18 8.62 5.28
C MET A 49 -0.72 9.06 5.32
N ALA A 50 -0.15 9.45 4.18
CA ALA A 50 1.24 9.89 4.05
C ALA A 50 1.32 11.42 3.86
N PRO A 51 2.22 12.13 4.56
CA PRO A 51 2.40 13.58 4.43
C PRO A 51 3.24 13.91 3.18
N LEU A 52 2.82 13.45 2.01
CA LEU A 52 3.54 13.58 0.74
C LEU A 52 2.83 14.56 -0.20
N ASP A 53 3.58 15.52 -0.73
CA ASP A 53 3.12 16.46 -1.76
C ASP A 53 3.34 15.89 -3.17
N THR A 54 2.86 14.66 -3.41
CA THR A 54 2.96 13.99 -4.71
C THR A 54 2.04 12.80 -4.82
N ASN A 55 1.61 12.50 -6.04
CA ASN A 55 0.93 11.26 -6.36
C ASN A 55 1.89 10.15 -6.83
N ARG A 56 3.20 10.42 -6.98
CA ARG A 56 4.19 9.44 -7.44
C ARG A 56 4.68 8.56 -6.28
N PHE A 57 3.77 7.75 -5.79
CA PHE A 57 3.94 6.88 -4.65
C PHE A 57 3.42 5.48 -4.98
N VAL A 58 4.20 4.47 -4.62
CA VAL A 58 3.84 3.06 -4.81
C VAL A 58 4.11 2.31 -3.51
N THR A 59 3.19 1.43 -3.16
CA THR A 59 3.33 0.52 -2.03
C THR A 59 3.67 -0.85 -2.58
N ALA A 60 4.74 -1.47 -2.07
CA ALA A 60 5.00 -2.89 -2.21
C ALA A 60 4.42 -3.61 -1.00
N TRP A 61 3.47 -4.51 -1.20
CA TRP A 61 2.91 -5.35 -0.15
C TRP A 61 3.45 -6.78 -0.30
N ILE A 62 3.99 -7.31 0.79
CA ILE A 62 4.72 -8.58 0.81
C ILE A 62 4.08 -9.48 1.86
N PRO A 63 3.42 -10.58 1.47
CA PRO A 63 2.92 -11.53 2.44
C PRO A 63 4.08 -12.29 3.09
N LEU A 64 4.04 -12.41 4.42
CA LEU A 64 5.00 -13.23 5.19
C LEU A 64 4.42 -14.61 5.56
N HIS A 65 3.38 -15.01 4.84
CA HIS A 65 2.76 -16.34 4.83
C HIS A 65 2.13 -16.59 3.44
N PRO A 66 1.84 -17.84 3.03
CA PRO A 66 1.06 -18.09 1.83
C PRO A 66 -0.36 -17.50 1.95
N VAL A 67 -0.80 -16.76 0.94
CA VAL A 67 -2.14 -16.18 0.87
C VAL A 67 -3.00 -17.05 -0.04
N THR A 68 -4.14 -17.51 0.46
CA THR A 68 -5.18 -18.17 -0.34
C THR A 68 -6.40 -17.26 -0.48
N GLU A 69 -7.37 -17.65 -1.31
CA GLU A 69 -8.62 -16.90 -1.46
C GLU A 69 -9.40 -16.82 -0.14
N GLU A 70 -9.27 -17.84 0.71
CA GLU A 70 -9.95 -17.96 2.00
C GLU A 70 -9.24 -17.20 3.13
N LEU A 71 -7.95 -16.86 2.98
CA LEU A 71 -7.12 -16.23 4.02
C LEU A 71 -7.09 -14.70 3.93
N ALA A 72 -8.26 -14.08 3.77
CA ALA A 72 -8.44 -12.63 3.75
C ALA A 72 -7.40 -11.90 2.86
N PRO A 73 -7.39 -12.16 1.54
CA PRO A 73 -6.42 -11.56 0.64
C PRO A 73 -6.60 -10.03 0.56
N LEU A 74 -5.57 -9.36 0.04
CA LEU A 74 -5.64 -7.95 -0.28
C LEU A 74 -6.48 -7.76 -1.56
N CYS A 75 -7.52 -6.95 -1.46
CA CYS A 75 -8.40 -6.57 -2.55
C CYS A 75 -8.10 -5.13 -3.01
N PHE A 76 -8.25 -4.89 -4.31
CA PHE A 76 -7.93 -3.64 -4.97
C PHE A 76 -9.14 -3.14 -5.75
N ALA A 77 -9.46 -1.85 -5.62
CA ALA A 77 -10.48 -1.19 -6.45
C ALA A 77 -9.83 -0.64 -7.72
N THR A 78 -9.95 -1.36 -8.83
CA THR A 78 -9.28 -1.03 -10.11
C THR A 78 -9.63 0.37 -10.60
N GLY A 79 -8.61 1.16 -10.93
CA GLY A 79 -8.76 2.53 -11.43
C GLY A 79 -9.05 3.59 -10.38
N SER A 80 -9.32 3.22 -9.12
CA SER A 80 -9.71 4.16 -8.06
C SER A 80 -8.67 5.25 -7.75
N HIS A 81 -7.38 4.99 -8.03
CA HIS A 81 -6.31 5.98 -7.91
C HIS A 81 -6.43 7.19 -8.85
N ARG A 82 -7.31 7.11 -9.87
CA ARG A 82 -7.60 8.20 -10.82
C ARG A 82 -8.84 8.99 -10.44
N ASP A 83 -9.62 8.47 -9.49
CA ASP A 83 -10.89 9.05 -9.09
C ASP A 83 -10.73 9.95 -7.86
N PHE A 84 -10.45 11.22 -8.11
CA PHE A 84 -10.37 12.23 -7.07
C PHE A 84 -11.75 12.60 -6.50
N SER A 85 -12.84 12.24 -7.16
CA SER A 85 -14.17 12.74 -6.82
C SER A 85 -14.79 12.01 -5.62
N GLY A 86 -14.36 10.78 -5.33
CA GLY A 86 -14.91 9.97 -4.24
C GLY A 86 -14.91 10.67 -2.88
N CYS A 87 -13.83 11.38 -2.53
CA CYS A 87 -13.73 12.12 -1.29
C CYS A 87 -14.57 13.41 -1.26
N TYR A 88 -14.90 14.01 -2.41
CA TYR A 88 -15.79 15.17 -2.49
C TYR A 88 -17.25 14.78 -2.29
N TRP A 89 -17.68 13.69 -2.93
CA TRP A 89 -19.08 13.25 -2.89
C TRP A 89 -19.45 12.58 -1.57
N LYS A 90 -18.53 11.84 -0.95
CA LYS A 90 -18.81 11.04 0.26
C LYS A 90 -18.04 11.52 1.50
N GLY A 91 -17.25 12.59 1.39
CA GLY A 91 -16.45 13.11 2.49
C GLY A 91 -15.54 12.05 3.12
N ARG A 92 -15.32 12.15 4.44
CA ARG A 92 -14.57 11.13 5.21
C ARG A 92 -15.26 9.76 5.27
N GLN A 93 -16.52 9.66 4.83
CA GLN A 93 -17.26 8.40 4.81
C GLN A 93 -16.86 7.51 3.64
N PHE A 94 -16.23 8.07 2.59
CA PHE A 94 -15.62 7.26 1.52
C PHE A 94 -14.61 6.23 2.05
N LEU A 95 -13.88 6.59 3.11
CA LEU A 95 -12.89 5.73 3.79
C LEU A 95 -13.52 4.72 4.76
N ARG A 96 -14.85 4.74 4.89
CA ARG A 96 -15.63 3.86 5.77
C ARG A 96 -16.66 3.05 5.00
N GLU A 97 -16.70 3.16 3.68
CA GLU A 97 -17.53 2.28 2.88
C GLU A 97 -17.04 0.86 3.06
N GLU A 98 -17.97 -0.07 3.26
CA GLU A 98 -17.64 -1.48 3.37
C GLU A 98 -17.50 -2.14 1.98
N ASP A 99 -18.09 -1.52 0.96
CA ASP A 99 -18.13 -2.04 -0.40
C ASP A 99 -17.98 -0.93 -1.46
N LEU A 100 -16.96 -1.09 -2.32
CA LEU A 100 -16.66 -0.24 -3.46
C LEU A 100 -17.03 -0.88 -4.81
N SER A 101 -17.58 -2.10 -4.82
CA SER A 101 -17.88 -2.89 -6.02
C SER A 101 -18.92 -2.25 -6.95
N SER A 102 -19.80 -1.42 -6.40
CA SER A 102 -20.80 -0.66 -7.18
C SER A 102 -20.19 0.40 -8.09
N ARG A 103 -18.95 0.83 -7.82
CA ARG A 103 -18.24 1.91 -8.54
C ARG A 103 -16.99 1.44 -9.26
N TYR A 104 -16.33 0.42 -8.74
CA TYR A 104 -15.08 -0.09 -9.30
C TYR A 104 -15.15 -1.60 -9.45
N GLN A 105 -14.42 -2.11 -10.43
CA GLN A 105 -14.10 -3.52 -10.45
C GLN A 105 -13.16 -3.82 -9.28
N VAL A 106 -13.60 -4.66 -8.34
CA VAL A 106 -12.78 -5.14 -7.22
C VAL A 106 -12.08 -6.42 -7.64
N GLN A 107 -10.76 -6.49 -7.43
CA GLN A 107 -9.95 -7.65 -7.78
C GLN A 107 -9.03 -8.03 -6.61
N SER A 108 -8.78 -9.33 -6.45
CA SER A 108 -7.68 -9.88 -5.64
C SER A 108 -6.69 -10.56 -6.59
N TYR A 109 -5.44 -10.67 -6.17
CA TYR A 109 -4.39 -11.41 -6.88
C TYR A 109 -3.91 -12.64 -6.10
N SER A 110 -4.73 -13.16 -5.18
CA SER A 110 -4.53 -14.48 -4.57
C SER A 110 -4.73 -15.61 -5.60
N PRO A 111 -4.09 -16.78 -5.41
CA PRO A 111 -3.17 -17.11 -4.33
C PRO A 111 -1.78 -16.47 -4.50
N LEU A 112 -1.13 -16.12 -3.39
CA LEU A 112 0.25 -15.63 -3.36
C LEU A 112 1.11 -16.55 -2.51
N LYS A 113 2.32 -16.83 -2.99
CA LYS A 113 3.34 -17.58 -2.26
C LYS A 113 4.24 -16.63 -1.49
N MET A 114 4.98 -17.19 -0.54
CA MET A 114 6.10 -16.48 0.09
C MET A 114 7.10 -16.00 -0.96
N GLY A 115 7.45 -14.73 -0.89
CA GLY A 115 8.35 -14.08 -1.85
C GLY A 115 7.63 -13.39 -3.02
N ASP A 116 6.33 -13.64 -3.21
CA ASP A 116 5.53 -12.82 -4.13
C ASP A 116 5.34 -11.41 -3.57
N VAL A 117 5.10 -10.46 -4.46
CA VAL A 117 4.90 -9.05 -4.11
C VAL A 117 3.79 -8.47 -4.97
N THR A 118 2.85 -7.76 -4.34
CA THR A 118 1.91 -6.91 -5.07
C THR A 118 2.35 -5.46 -4.97
N PHE A 119 2.11 -4.71 -6.05
CA PHE A 119 2.34 -3.27 -6.07
C PHE A 119 1.03 -2.55 -6.36
N HIS A 120 0.75 -1.50 -5.59
CA HIS A 120 -0.35 -0.59 -5.90
C HIS A 120 0.08 0.87 -5.81
N HIS A 121 -0.55 1.70 -6.63
CA HIS A 121 -0.40 3.15 -6.56
C HIS A 121 -0.91 3.65 -5.21
N GLY A 122 -0.28 4.66 -4.62
CA GLY A 122 -0.65 5.18 -3.29
C GLY A 122 -2.10 5.64 -3.16
N GLY A 123 -2.65 6.21 -4.23
CA GLY A 123 -4.07 6.59 -4.30
C GLY A 123 -5.03 5.43 -4.57
N CYS A 124 -4.55 4.20 -4.80
CA CYS A 124 -5.41 3.05 -5.04
C CYS A 124 -6.09 2.66 -3.74
N ASN A 125 -7.41 2.48 -3.77
CA ASN A 125 -8.13 1.97 -2.61
C ASN A 125 -7.90 0.47 -2.48
N VAL A 126 -7.47 0.06 -1.30
CA VAL A 126 -7.22 -1.32 -0.92
C VAL A 126 -7.98 -1.67 0.35
N GLN A 127 -8.39 -2.92 0.46
CA GLN A 127 -9.02 -3.51 1.64
C GLN A 127 -8.40 -4.88 1.88
N GLN A 128 -8.31 -5.29 3.13
CA GLN A 128 -8.03 -6.67 3.48
C GLN A 128 -9.25 -7.30 4.15
N GLY A 129 -9.72 -8.41 3.58
CA GLY A 129 -10.98 -9.05 3.92
C GLY A 129 -11.13 -9.49 5.38
N TYR A 130 -12.36 -9.92 5.70
CA TYR A 130 -12.72 -10.54 6.97
C TYR A 130 -12.28 -12.01 7.01
N ARG A 131 -12.25 -12.56 8.24
CA ARG A 131 -12.04 -13.97 8.58
C ARG A 131 -10.61 -14.47 8.41
N ASN A 132 -9.91 -14.46 9.52
CA ASN A 132 -9.00 -15.53 9.83
C ASN A 132 -8.96 -15.74 11.35
N GLU A 133 -8.94 -16.99 11.81
CA GLU A 133 -8.62 -17.32 13.20
C GLU A 133 -7.11 -17.39 13.43
N GLN A 134 -6.33 -17.42 12.34
CA GLN A 134 -4.87 -17.43 12.37
C GLN A 134 -4.30 -16.01 12.40
N HIS A 135 -3.10 -15.88 12.98
CA HIS A 135 -2.31 -14.65 12.92
C HIS A 135 -1.64 -14.52 11.54
N LEU A 136 -1.88 -13.41 10.86
CA LEU A 136 -1.29 -13.11 9.56
C LEU A 136 -0.22 -12.04 9.70
N LEU A 137 0.97 -12.33 9.17
CA LEU A 137 2.07 -11.38 9.10
C LEU A 137 2.26 -10.91 7.66
N THR A 138 2.42 -9.60 7.49
CA THR A 138 2.70 -8.96 6.21
C THR A 138 3.73 -7.87 6.41
N ALA A 139 4.48 -7.56 5.36
CA ALA A 139 5.36 -6.40 5.32
C ALA A 139 4.88 -5.45 4.23
N SER A 140 5.14 -4.16 4.40
CA SER A 140 4.91 -3.16 3.37
C SER A 140 6.07 -2.20 3.29
N ILE A 141 6.41 -1.81 2.07
CA ILE A 141 7.46 -0.85 1.76
C ILE A 141 6.85 0.23 0.87
N TRP A 142 6.91 1.46 1.35
CA TRP A 142 6.34 2.61 0.66
C TRP A 142 7.45 3.39 -0.03
N CYS A 143 7.37 3.46 -1.36
CA CYS A 143 8.36 4.08 -2.21
C CYS A 143 7.80 5.35 -2.86
N VAL A 144 8.56 6.44 -2.79
CA VAL A 144 8.22 7.71 -3.43
C VAL A 144 9.30 8.11 -4.42
N ARG A 145 8.93 8.81 -5.50
CA ARG A 145 9.91 9.40 -6.41
C ARG A 145 10.77 10.43 -5.64
N ARG A 146 12.09 10.31 -5.73
CA ARG A 146 13.04 11.12 -4.90
C ARG A 146 12.84 12.63 -4.97
N VAL A 147 12.42 13.18 -6.11
CA VAL A 147 12.28 14.64 -6.30
C VAL A 147 11.04 15.23 -5.64
N ASP A 148 10.15 14.37 -5.15
CA ASP A 148 8.83 14.74 -4.66
C ASP A 148 8.74 14.72 -3.11
N PHE A 149 9.88 14.54 -2.43
CA PHE A 149 9.97 14.75 -0.98
C PHE A 149 10.10 16.25 -0.73
N ALA A 150 8.99 16.93 -0.44
CA ALA A 150 8.93 18.38 -0.24
C ALA A 150 9.60 18.89 1.05
N TRP A 151 10.52 18.12 1.66
CA TRP A 151 11.51 18.67 2.59
C TRP A 151 12.72 19.17 1.81
N ARG A 152 12.49 20.15 0.93
CA ARG A 152 13.59 20.95 0.39
C ARG A 152 14.23 21.65 1.60
N ARG A 153 15.55 21.48 1.76
CA ARG A 153 16.39 22.26 2.67
C ARG A 153 16.09 23.75 2.50
N ARG A 154 15.16 24.28 3.26
CA ARG A 154 15.06 25.71 3.56
C ARG A 154 15.36 25.79 5.06
N ASN A 155 16.59 26.18 5.37
CA ASN A 155 17.09 26.49 6.72
C ASN A 155 17.48 25.26 7.54
N GLY A 156 18.69 24.74 7.28
CA GLY A 156 19.23 23.55 7.90
C GLY A 156 18.96 23.40 9.39
N PHE A 157 18.16 22.40 9.74
CA PHE A 157 18.18 21.70 11.00
C PHE A 157 17.78 20.24 10.72
N VAL A 158 18.56 19.32 11.25
CA VAL A 158 18.38 17.87 11.14
C VAL A 158 18.21 17.35 12.56
N LEU A 159 17.17 16.55 12.79
CA LEU A 159 17.23 15.44 13.73
C LEU A 159 17.23 14.16 12.89
#